data_AF-A0A7S3MSN9-F1
#
_entry.id   AF-A0A7S3MSN9-F1
#
_cell.length_a   1.000
_cell.length_b   1.000
_cell.length_c   1.000
_cell.angle_alpha   90.00
_cell.angle_beta   90.00
_cell.angle_gamma   90.00
#
_symmetry.space_group_name_H-M   'P 1'
#
loop_
_entity.id
_entity.type
_entity.pdbx_description
1 polymer ?
#
loop_
_entity_poly.entity_id
_entity_poly.type
_entity_poly.pdbx_seq_one_letter_code
_entity_poly.pdbx_strand_id
1 'polypeptide(L)'
;MAPLASWCNAEYIEQRVAKVHANDNRLELEDGRMVDYDILALNVGSKTRGANETTGVWEHSLTTRPINDLIPKIDRKEQELLSSGVIPSVAVCGAGAAGTELAFAFKKRWSQVFGQEIQ
;
A
#
# COMPACT_ATOMS: atom_id res chain seq x y z
N MET A 1 -2.70 7.61 14.97
CA MET A 1 -1.45 7.89 15.74
C MET A 1 -1.66 8.76 16.99
N ALA A 2 -2.88 9.20 17.30
CA ALA A 2 -3.15 10.16 18.37
C ALA A 2 -2.51 9.83 19.76
N PRO A 3 -2.53 8.58 20.26
CA PRO A 3 -1.92 8.28 21.55
C PRO A 3 -0.40 8.51 21.58
N LEU A 4 0.31 8.15 20.50
CA LEU A 4 1.76 8.33 20.40
C LEU A 4 2.15 9.81 20.29
N ALA A 5 1.38 10.60 19.53
CA ALA A 5 1.60 12.03 19.42
C ALA A 5 1.40 12.72 20.78
N SER A 6 0.34 12.35 21.50
CA SER A 6 0.08 12.81 22.86
C SER A 6 1.24 12.47 23.81
N TRP A 7 1.77 11.24 23.77
CA TRP A 7 2.93 10.84 24.57
C TRP A 7 4.19 11.66 24.29
N CYS A 8 4.37 12.13 23.06
CA CYS A 8 5.50 12.96 22.65
C CYS A 8 5.23 14.47 22.77
N ASN A 9 4.10 14.89 23.34
CA ASN A 9 3.65 16.28 23.39
C ASN A 9 3.60 16.95 21.99
N ALA A 10 3.16 16.19 20.99
CA ALA A 10 2.98 16.65 19.62
C ALA A 10 1.48 16.75 19.26
N GLU A 11 1.14 17.73 18.43
CA GLU A 11 -0.20 17.84 17.86
C GLU A 11 -0.39 16.81 16.73
N TYR A 12 -1.52 16.11 16.76
CA TYR A 12 -1.90 15.17 15.69
C TYR A 12 -3.12 15.69 14.96
N ILE A 13 -2.92 16.07 13.70
CA ILE A 13 -3.99 16.47 12.79
C ILE A 13 -4.28 15.28 11.88
N GLU A 14 -5.38 14.56 12.16
CA GLU A 14 -5.85 13.44 11.34
C GLU A 14 -6.57 13.96 10.08
N GLN A 15 -5.80 14.56 9.18
CA GLN A 15 -6.27 15.05 7.89
C GLN A 15 -5.24 14.78 6.80
N ARG A 16 -5.73 14.69 5.57
CA ARG A 16 -4.90 14.56 4.39
C ARG A 16 -4.47 15.94 3.91
N VAL A 17 -3.19 16.09 3.61
CA VAL A 17 -2.65 17.28 2.95
C VAL A 17 -3.00 17.22 1.47
N ALA A 18 -3.73 18.22 0.99
CA ALA A 18 -4.08 18.38 -0.41
C ALA A 18 -2.94 19.03 -1.21
N LYS A 19 -2.30 20.06 -0.63
CA LYS A 19 -1.25 20.83 -1.31
C LYS A 19 -0.21 21.41 -0.35
N VAL A 20 1.03 21.52 -0.84
CA VAL A 20 2.13 22.24 -0.18
C VAL A 20 2.34 23.56 -0.92
N HIS A 21 2.11 24.68 -0.23
CA HIS A 21 2.38 26.03 -0.73
C HIS A 21 3.74 26.48 -0.20
N ALA A 22 4.80 25.98 -0.86
CA ALA A 22 6.17 26.08 -0.35
C ALA A 22 6.71 27.52 -0.24
N ASN A 23 6.25 28.44 -1.09
CA ASN A 23 6.68 29.85 -1.06
C ASN A 23 6.09 30.61 0.13
N ASP A 24 4.95 30.15 0.65
CA ASP A 24 4.20 30.80 1.72
C ASP A 24 4.39 30.08 3.08
N ASN A 25 5.14 28.99 3.07
CA ASN A 25 5.30 28.06 4.18
C ASN A 25 3.95 27.55 4.76
N ARG A 26 3.04 27.14 3.88
CA ARG A 26 1.71 26.63 4.29
C ARG A 26 1.36 25.29 3.68
N LEU A 27 0.58 24.51 4.41
CA LEU A 27 -0.10 23.32 3.95
C LEU A 27 -1.59 23.61 3.81
N GLU A 28 -2.20 23.11 2.73
CA GLU A 28 -3.64 23.07 2.55
C GLU A 28 -4.13 21.65 2.84
N LEU A 29 -5.05 21.52 3.77
CA LEU A 29 -5.69 20.25 4.11
C LEU A 29 -6.91 20.01 3.20
N GLU A 30 -7.32 18.76 3.03
CA GLU A 30 -8.48 18.42 2.19
C GLU A 30 -9.80 19.04 2.67
N ASP A 31 -9.91 19.39 3.94
CA ASP A 31 -11.06 20.11 4.51
C ASP A 31 -10.99 21.64 4.31
N GLY A 32 -9.98 22.14 3.57
CA GLY A 32 -9.77 23.55 3.25
C GLY A 32 -9.05 24.35 4.33
N ARG A 33 -8.71 23.76 5.48
CA ARG A 33 -7.88 24.43 6.49
C ARG A 33 -6.46 24.64 6.00
N MET A 34 -5.85 25.74 6.45
CA MET A 34 -4.45 26.06 6.21
C MET A 34 -3.64 25.84 7.49
N VAL A 35 -2.47 25.22 7.35
CA VAL A 35 -1.51 25.01 8.46
C VAL A 35 -0.18 25.65 8.08
N ASP A 36 0.25 26.63 8.87
CA ASP A 36 1.53 27.32 8.70
C ASP A 36 2.67 26.48 9.31
N TYR A 37 3.88 26.59 8.76
CA TYR A 37 5.07 25.92 9.29
C TYR A 37 6.32 26.80 9.21
N ASP A 38 7.28 26.59 10.11
CA ASP A 38 8.63 27.15 9.95
C ASP A 38 9.54 26.18 9.19
N ILE A 39 9.42 24.88 9.48
CA ILE A 39 10.18 23.80 8.87
C ILE A 39 9.21 22.66 8.52
N LEU A 40 9.34 22.13 7.30
CA LEU A 40 8.52 21.03 6.80
C LEU A 40 9.36 19.77 6.55
N ALA A 41 9.02 18.68 7.23
CA ALA A 41 9.53 17.34 6.92
C ALA A 41 8.46 16.51 6.20
N LEU A 42 8.73 16.10 4.96
CA LEU A 42 7.78 15.35 4.14
C LEU A 42 8.03 13.84 4.22
N ASN A 43 7.15 13.14 4.95
CA ASN A 43 7.21 11.69 5.17
C ASN A 43 5.97 10.95 4.63
N VAL A 44 5.44 11.40 3.48
CA VAL A 44 4.18 10.87 2.90
C VAL A 44 4.32 9.53 2.17
N GLY A 45 5.52 8.95 2.18
CA GLY A 45 5.82 7.69 1.51
C GLY A 45 5.86 7.79 -0.02
N SER A 46 5.71 6.64 -0.68
CA SER A 46 5.79 6.51 -2.15
C SER A 46 4.55 5.87 -2.76
N LYS A 47 4.34 6.15 -4.05
CA LYS A 47 3.30 5.52 -4.90
C LYS A 47 3.91 4.45 -5.79
N THR A 48 3.11 3.52 -6.29
CA THR A 48 3.56 2.52 -7.27
C THR A 48 3.82 3.21 -8.61
N ARG A 49 5.09 3.25 -9.04
CA ARG A 49 5.49 3.73 -10.36
C ARG A 49 5.14 2.68 -11.42
N GLY A 50 4.70 3.09 -12.62
CA GLY A 50 4.45 2.16 -13.72
C GLY A 50 3.04 1.52 -13.74
N ALA A 51 2.29 1.65 -12.64
CA ALA A 51 0.96 1.05 -12.52
C ALA A 51 -0.10 1.76 -13.38
N ASN A 52 0.09 3.05 -13.70
CA ASN A 52 -0.80 3.80 -14.59
C ASN A 52 -0.37 3.69 -16.06
N GLU A 53 0.89 3.34 -16.29
CA GLU A 53 1.52 3.28 -17.60
C GLU A 53 1.35 1.90 -18.25
N THR A 54 1.14 0.85 -17.44
CA THR A 54 0.94 -0.52 -17.91
C THR A 54 -0.54 -0.87 -17.84
N THR A 55 -1.17 -1.07 -19.00
CA THR A 55 -2.59 -1.43 -19.12
C THR A 55 -2.91 -2.70 -18.33
N GLY A 56 -3.99 -2.68 -17.56
CA GLY A 56 -4.50 -3.87 -16.86
C GLY A 56 -3.89 -4.12 -15.48
N VAL A 57 -2.89 -3.33 -15.03
CA VAL A 57 -2.26 -3.56 -13.72
C VAL A 57 -3.27 -3.40 -12.58
N TRP A 58 -4.12 -2.37 -12.61
CA TRP A 58 -5.08 -2.14 -11.54
C TRP A 58 -6.22 -3.17 -11.52
N GLU A 59 -6.57 -3.69 -12.69
CA GLU A 59 -7.68 -4.62 -12.91
C GLU A 59 -7.28 -6.08 -12.67
N HIS A 60 -6.04 -6.44 -12.98
CA HIS A 60 -5.61 -7.83 -13.08
C HIS A 60 -4.45 -8.20 -12.14
N SER A 61 -3.93 -7.27 -11.33
CA SER A 61 -2.84 -7.56 -10.39
C SER A 61 -3.18 -7.28 -8.94
N LEU A 62 -2.44 -7.93 -8.03
CA LEU A 62 -2.44 -7.59 -6.61
C LEU A 62 -1.31 -6.59 -6.35
N THR A 63 -1.64 -5.30 -6.30
CA THR A 63 -0.65 -4.25 -6.03
C THR A 63 -0.29 -4.18 -4.54
N THR A 64 1.00 -4.03 -4.24
CA THR A 64 1.51 -3.87 -2.87
C THR A 64 1.21 -2.51 -2.25
N ARG A 65 0.75 -1.53 -3.04
CA ARG A 65 0.33 -0.22 -2.54
C ARG A 65 -1.13 0.07 -2.88
N PRO A 66 -1.87 0.76 -1.99
CA PRO A 66 -1.50 1.12 -0.61
C PRO A 66 -1.20 -0.13 0.25
N ILE A 67 -0.14 -0.09 1.06
CA ILE A 67 0.36 -1.30 1.75
C ILE A 67 -0.65 -1.82 2.77
N ASN A 68 -1.42 -0.92 3.37
CA ASN A 68 -2.49 -1.25 4.31
C ASN A 68 -3.58 -2.14 3.68
N ASP A 69 -3.71 -2.12 2.34
CA ASP A 69 -4.73 -2.89 1.62
C ASP A 69 -4.20 -4.25 1.15
N LEU A 70 -2.90 -4.52 1.28
CA LEU A 70 -2.27 -5.70 0.68
C LEU A 70 -2.85 -7.00 1.24
N ILE A 71 -2.93 -7.12 2.58
CA ILE A 71 -3.46 -8.33 3.22
C ILE A 71 -4.94 -8.56 2.87
N PRO A 72 -5.85 -7.56 3.00
CA PRO A 72 -7.22 -7.71 2.52
C PRO A 72 -7.36 -8.12 1.05
N LYS A 73 -6.50 -7.58 0.16
CA LYS A 73 -6.49 -7.94 -1.27
C LYS A 73 -6.10 -9.41 -1.48
N ILE A 74 -5.08 -9.88 -0.75
CA ILE A 74 -4.62 -11.28 -0.82
C ILE A 74 -5.71 -12.21 -0.33
N ASP A 75 -6.30 -11.93 0.84
CA ASP A 75 -7.36 -12.76 1.42
C ASP A 75 -8.57 -12.85 0.48
N ARG A 76 -8.99 -11.72 -0.12
CA ARG A 76 -10.08 -11.72 -1.10
C ARG A 76 -9.76 -12.59 -2.32
N LYS A 77 -8.57 -12.42 -2.90
CA LYS A 77 -8.16 -13.21 -4.09
C LYS A 77 -8.06 -14.70 -3.76
N GLU A 78 -7.58 -15.04 -2.58
CA GLU A 78 -7.51 -16.42 -2.10
C GLU A 78 -8.90 -17.05 -2.05
N GLN A 79 -9.89 -16.36 -1.47
CA GLN A 79 -11.28 -16.85 -1.43
C GLN A 79 -11.92 -16.97 -2.82
N GLU A 80 -11.66 -16.00 -3.71
CA GLU A 80 -12.12 -16.07 -5.11
C GLU A 80 -11.56 -17.30 -5.85
N LEU A 81 -10.27 -17.59 -5.69
CA LEU A 81 -9.62 -18.74 -6.31
C LEU A 81 -10.14 -20.07 -5.74
N LEU A 82 -10.27 -20.16 -4.41
CA LEU A 82 -10.81 -21.34 -3.72
C LEU A 82 -12.24 -21.65 -4.17
N SER A 83 -13.11 -20.64 -4.16
CA SER A 83 -14.52 -20.80 -4.58
C SER A 83 -14.66 -21.17 -6.06
N SER A 84 -13.70 -20.76 -6.90
CA SER A 84 -13.65 -21.11 -8.31
C SER A 84 -12.97 -22.46 -8.59
N GLY A 85 -12.42 -23.12 -7.57
CA GLY A 85 -11.63 -24.35 -7.72
C GLY A 85 -10.35 -24.16 -8.56
N VAL A 86 -9.82 -22.93 -8.63
CA VAL A 86 -8.66 -22.58 -9.46
C VAL A 86 -7.39 -22.66 -8.63
N ILE A 87 -6.39 -23.35 -9.17
CA ILE A 87 -5.04 -23.41 -8.61
C ILE A 87 -4.21 -22.32 -9.29
N PRO A 88 -3.73 -21.32 -8.55
CA PRO A 88 -3.05 -20.20 -9.17
C PRO A 88 -1.62 -20.56 -9.62
N SER A 89 -1.18 -19.90 -10.69
CA SER A 89 0.24 -19.63 -10.91
C SER A 89 0.52 -18.16 -10.61
N VAL A 90 1.63 -17.88 -9.94
CA VAL A 90 1.97 -16.58 -9.36
C VAL A 90 3.19 -16.00 -10.06
N ALA A 91 2.97 -14.93 -10.80
CA ALA A 91 4.04 -14.08 -11.31
C ALA A 91 4.23 -12.86 -10.39
N VAL A 92 5.45 -12.66 -9.88
CA VAL A 92 5.80 -11.46 -9.10
C VAL A 92 6.58 -10.48 -9.97
N CYS A 93 5.97 -9.33 -10.25
CA CYS A 93 6.60 -8.26 -11.02
C CYS A 93 7.52 -7.41 -10.14
N GLY A 94 8.82 -7.71 -10.20
CA GLY A 94 9.89 -6.97 -9.52
C GLY A 94 10.76 -7.88 -8.64
N ALA A 95 12.08 -7.82 -8.83
CA ALA A 95 13.05 -8.70 -8.16
C ALA A 95 13.82 -8.01 -7.01
N GLY A 96 13.29 -6.91 -6.46
CA GLY A 96 13.83 -6.29 -5.24
C GLY A 96 13.40 -7.07 -3.99
N ALA A 97 13.91 -6.66 -2.82
CA ALA A 97 13.67 -7.35 -1.54
C ALA A 97 12.19 -7.70 -1.30
N ALA A 98 11.28 -6.73 -1.43
CA ALA A 98 9.85 -6.96 -1.26
C ALA A 98 9.27 -7.96 -2.27
N GLY A 99 9.73 -7.95 -3.52
CA GLY A 99 9.28 -8.91 -4.54
C GLY A 99 9.77 -10.32 -4.24
N THR A 100 11.02 -10.46 -3.83
CA THR A 100 11.60 -11.74 -3.38
C THR A 100 10.86 -12.30 -2.17
N GLU A 101 10.61 -11.47 -1.16
CA GLU A 101 9.84 -11.87 0.03
C GLU A 101 8.43 -12.31 -0.32
N LEU A 102 7.74 -11.57 -1.21
CA LEU A 102 6.40 -11.93 -1.67
C LEU A 102 6.38 -13.23 -2.45
N ALA A 103 7.36 -13.48 -3.33
CA ALA A 103 7.45 -14.73 -4.08
C ALA A 103 7.52 -15.94 -3.13
N PHE A 104 8.38 -15.88 -2.10
CA PHE A 104 8.47 -16.94 -1.10
C PHE A 104 7.23 -17.02 -0.21
N ALA A 105 6.66 -15.88 0.19
CA ALA A 105 5.47 -15.84 1.03
C ALA A 105 4.27 -16.47 0.31
N PHE A 106 4.03 -16.13 -0.96
CA PHE A 106 2.95 -16.73 -1.75
C PHE A 106 3.19 -18.21 -1.96
N LYS A 107 4.40 -18.62 -2.38
CA LYS A 107 4.73 -20.04 -2.53
C LYS A 107 4.44 -20.81 -1.25
N LYS A 108 4.90 -20.31 -0.10
CA LYS A 108 4.67 -20.99 1.19
C LYS A 108 3.20 -21.01 1.59
N ARG A 109 2.52 -19.86 1.59
CA ARG A 109 1.14 -19.72 2.07
C ARG A 109 0.17 -20.47 1.16
N TRP A 110 0.20 -20.19 -0.14
CA TRP A 110 -0.78 -20.72 -1.08
C TRP A 110 -0.57 -22.20 -1.35
N SER A 111 0.65 -22.73 -1.27
CA SER A 111 0.81 -24.19 -1.34
C SER A 111 0.13 -24.93 -0.17
N GLN A 112 0.05 -24.31 1.00
CA GLN A 112 -0.69 -24.87 2.13
C GLN A 112 -2.21 -24.72 1.92
N VAL A 113 -2.67 -23.54 1.48
CA VAL A 113 -4.08 -23.25 1.27
C VAL A 113 -4.70 -24.14 0.18
N PHE A 114 -4.00 -24.33 -0.93
CA PHE A 114 -4.48 -25.12 -2.07
C PHE A 114 -4.09 -26.60 -2.00
N GLY A 115 -3.41 -27.03 -0.93
CA GLY A 115 -3.04 -28.43 -0.69
C GLY A 115 -2.02 -29.04 -1.67
N GLN A 116 -1.36 -28.22 -2.47
CA GLN A 116 -0.33 -28.64 -3.42
C GLN A 116 0.65 -27.52 -3.73
N GLU A 117 1.82 -27.85 -4.29
CA GLU A 117 2.79 -26.83 -4.67
C GLU A 117 2.23 -25.92 -5.77
N ILE A 118 2.33 -24.60 -5.57
CA ILE A 118 1.94 -23.60 -6.58
C ILE A 118 3.18 -23.09 -7.31
N GLN A 119 3.02 -22.77 -8.58
CA GLN A 119 4.11 -22.27 -9.44
C GLN A 119 4.18 -20.76 -9.45
#